data_AF-A0A0Q6TB76-F1
#
_entry.id   AF-A0A0Q6TB76-F1
#
_cell.length_a   1.000
_cell.length_b   1.000
_cell.length_c   1.000
_cell.angle_alpha   90.00
_cell.angle_beta   90.00
_cell.angle_gamma   90.00
#
_symmetry.space_group_name_H-M   'P 1'
#
loop_
_entity.id
_entity.type
_entity.pdbx_description
1 polymer ?
#
loop_
_entity_poly.entity_id
_entity_poly.type
_entity_poly.pdbx_seq_one_letter_code
_entity_poly.pdbx_strand_id
1 'polypeptide(L)'
;MRLAFFPWIRLDEPMTLGDVRLIPYFRKARSLPLAHIPKADVDAIFKAYADRPGKAVQHGVIVEVADWHSGTDMPAPVFDRLWQVKEILTLSALASRHLFVSDGSYVNSHAYALVVQNFTAGSAHGFAFSTRRRDGVATNFWSSEQFAFQRPLHVSDRWRVTVDVKLAEALLALPVDDPILEAIREFNAANTDSGDVAPHVEIVMVKSAFEWLLGIDEKRSSLSAALTKLFPAPAHGAEGGPLRDAWLKRHKPSDQRLLSAWVADFCVLRGSAAHGKGRGRAPTVWDHFPHLAFASILFPLLVKKVLAERGLYRPSDRDNDEFAHIEDYLEVDPRATEDMPHEFAWSGVRRKLTELALGRGLHKAILDALNKTQAVDAAPPTAAEKRRRPRKTDR
;
A
#
# COMPACT_ATOMS: atom_id res chain seq x y z
N MET A 1 6.09 29.25 -11.21
CA MET A 1 5.20 28.11 -11.55
C MET A 1 5.84 26.77 -11.21
N ARG A 2 5.03 25.81 -10.76
CA ARG A 2 5.48 24.45 -10.43
C ARG A 2 4.53 23.39 -10.99
N LEU A 3 5.06 22.19 -11.23
CA LEU A 3 4.32 20.99 -11.57
C LEU A 3 4.71 19.87 -10.59
N ALA A 4 3.72 19.21 -9.98
CA ALA A 4 3.93 18.07 -9.09
C ALA A 4 3.39 16.79 -9.75
N PHE A 5 4.20 15.73 -9.82
CA PHE A 5 3.84 14.51 -10.53
C PHE A 5 4.62 13.26 -10.11
N PHE A 6 4.05 12.11 -10.40
CA PHE A 6 4.65 10.78 -10.31
C PHE A 6 4.94 10.26 -11.73
N PRO A 7 6.21 10.19 -12.16
CA PRO A 7 6.56 9.79 -13.53
C PRO A 7 6.45 8.29 -13.79
N TRP A 8 6.44 7.44 -12.75
CA TRP A 8 6.58 5.98 -12.90
C TRP A 8 5.30 5.19 -12.67
N ILE A 9 4.21 5.85 -12.29
CA ILE A 9 2.90 5.22 -12.12
C ILE A 9 1.95 5.67 -13.20
N ARG A 10 0.99 4.81 -13.53
CA ARG A 10 -0.05 5.10 -14.50
C ARG A 10 -1.42 5.05 -13.84
N LEU A 11 -2.23 6.06 -14.12
CA LEU A 11 -3.63 6.10 -13.79
C LEU A 11 -4.44 6.14 -15.09
N ASP A 12 -5.55 5.42 -15.16
CA ASP A 12 -6.39 5.38 -16.36
C ASP A 12 -7.44 6.50 -16.39
N GLU A 13 -7.99 6.83 -15.22
CA GLU A 13 -9.03 7.85 -15.06
C GLU A 13 -8.69 8.78 -13.89
N PRO A 14 -9.05 10.08 -13.94
CA PRO A 14 -8.85 10.97 -12.81
C PRO A 14 -9.40 10.40 -11.50
N MET A 15 -8.62 10.52 -10.44
CA MET A 15 -8.99 10.02 -9.11
C MET A 15 -8.93 11.17 -8.10
N THR A 16 -9.93 11.25 -7.24
CA THR A 16 -9.97 12.23 -6.14
C THR A 16 -10.00 11.48 -4.81
N LEU A 17 -9.15 11.89 -3.87
CA LEU A 17 -9.03 11.33 -2.53
C LEU A 17 -9.03 12.50 -1.55
N GLY A 18 -10.18 12.81 -0.96
CA GLY A 18 -10.33 14.02 -0.16
C GLY A 18 -9.96 15.30 -0.94
N ASP A 19 -8.94 16.02 -0.46
CA ASP A 19 -8.40 17.24 -1.07
C ASP A 19 -7.35 16.96 -2.16
N VAL A 20 -7.01 15.70 -2.43
CA VAL A 20 -6.00 15.30 -3.41
C VAL A 20 -6.66 14.96 -4.74
N ARG A 21 -6.15 15.52 -5.83
CA ARG A 21 -6.54 15.18 -7.20
C ARG A 21 -5.38 14.57 -7.95
N LEU A 22 -5.60 13.38 -8.49
CA LEU A 22 -4.66 12.64 -9.32
C LEU A 22 -5.16 12.69 -10.76
N ILE A 23 -4.38 13.34 -11.61
CA ILE A 23 -4.74 13.62 -13.00
C ILE A 23 -3.85 12.77 -13.90
N PRO A 24 -4.41 11.85 -14.70
CA PRO A 24 -3.61 11.01 -15.57
C PRO A 24 -2.99 11.84 -16.69
N TYR A 25 -1.68 11.70 -16.87
CA TYR A 25 -0.96 12.27 -18.00
C TYR A 25 -0.74 11.19 -19.06
N PHE A 26 -1.14 11.50 -20.30
CA PHE A 26 -0.85 10.69 -21.47
C PHE A 26 -0.20 11.58 -22.52
N ARG A 27 1.04 11.26 -22.90
CA ARG A 27 1.80 12.09 -23.86
C ARG A 27 1.06 12.29 -25.19
N LYS A 28 0.39 11.25 -25.68
CA LYS A 28 -0.35 11.24 -26.95
C LYS A 28 -1.78 11.79 -26.85
N ALA A 29 -2.28 12.16 -25.67
CA ALA A 29 -3.59 12.79 -25.56
C ALA A 29 -3.62 14.10 -26.36
N ARG A 30 -4.79 14.56 -26.79
CA ARG A 30 -4.92 15.85 -27.49
C ARG A 30 -4.91 17.03 -26.52
N SER A 31 -5.47 16.83 -25.32
CA SER A 31 -5.58 17.84 -24.27
C SER A 31 -5.30 17.22 -22.91
N LEU A 32 -5.01 18.07 -21.92
CA LEU A 32 -4.95 17.73 -20.51
C LEU A 32 -5.91 18.66 -19.76
N PRO A 33 -6.63 18.18 -18.74
CA PRO A 33 -7.57 18.97 -17.96
C PRO A 33 -6.85 19.85 -16.92
N LEU A 34 -5.88 20.66 -17.35
CA LEU A 34 -5.11 21.56 -16.50
C LEU A 34 -5.41 23.01 -16.88
N ALA A 35 -5.82 23.81 -15.91
CA ALA A 35 -6.28 25.18 -16.15
C ALA A 35 -5.13 26.18 -16.38
N HIS A 36 -3.96 25.96 -15.76
CA HIS A 36 -2.90 26.98 -15.69
C HIS A 36 -1.57 26.59 -16.33
N ILE A 37 -1.50 25.43 -16.98
CA ILE A 37 -0.29 24.97 -17.67
C ILE A 37 -0.65 24.42 -19.06
N PRO A 38 -0.07 24.96 -20.14
CA PRO A 38 -0.24 24.39 -21.47
C PRO A 38 0.31 22.96 -21.53
N LYS A 39 -0.37 22.08 -22.25
CA LYS A 39 0.08 20.70 -22.45
C LYS A 39 1.51 20.63 -23.03
N ALA A 40 1.89 21.56 -23.90
CA ALA A 40 3.24 21.59 -24.49
C ALA A 40 4.34 21.72 -23.41
N ASP A 41 4.09 22.50 -22.36
CA ASP A 41 5.02 22.65 -21.24
C ASP A 41 5.07 21.36 -20.39
N VAL A 42 3.92 20.72 -20.16
CA VAL A 42 3.85 19.40 -19.49
C VAL A 42 4.63 18.36 -20.29
N ASP A 43 4.43 18.30 -21.61
CA ASP A 43 5.12 17.36 -22.50
C ASP A 43 6.64 17.57 -22.48
N ALA A 44 7.08 18.83 -22.44
CA ALA A 44 8.50 19.19 -22.34
C ALA A 44 9.10 18.72 -21.00
N ILE A 45 8.39 18.87 -19.88
CA ILE A 45 8.84 18.37 -18.57
C ILE A 45 8.93 16.85 -18.58
N PHE A 46 7.88 16.15 -19.01
CA PHE A 46 7.86 14.69 -19.05
C PHE A 46 8.85 14.11 -20.08
N LYS A 47 9.31 14.88 -21.08
CA LYS A 47 10.37 14.47 -22.01
C LYS A 47 11.70 14.17 -21.30
N ALA A 48 11.96 14.80 -20.15
CA ALA A 48 13.16 14.56 -19.34
C ALA A 48 13.12 13.24 -18.54
N TYR A 49 12.02 12.48 -18.58
CA TYR A 49 11.86 11.22 -17.86
C TYR A 49 11.76 10.07 -18.87
N ALA A 50 12.43 8.94 -18.59
CA ALA A 50 12.52 7.83 -19.52
C ALA A 50 12.24 6.47 -18.86
N ASP A 51 11.43 5.65 -19.53
CA ASP A 51 11.16 4.27 -19.12
C ASP A 51 12.37 3.36 -19.36
N ARG A 52 13.17 3.69 -20.37
CA ARG A 52 14.41 3.03 -20.77
C ARG A 52 15.26 3.99 -21.62
N PRO A 53 16.56 3.73 -21.82
CA PRO A 53 17.43 4.60 -22.61
C PRO A 53 16.81 4.97 -23.97
N GLY A 54 16.74 6.26 -24.26
CA GLY A 54 16.17 6.81 -25.50
C GLY A 54 14.63 6.76 -25.61
N LYS A 55 13.90 6.20 -24.64
CA LYS A 55 12.44 6.13 -24.66
C LYS A 55 11.85 6.88 -23.49
N ALA A 56 11.41 8.11 -23.76
CA ALA A 56 10.71 8.94 -22.80
C ALA A 56 9.40 8.29 -22.32
N VAL A 57 9.02 8.60 -21.08
CA VAL A 57 7.77 8.13 -20.49
C VAL A 57 6.57 8.55 -21.34
N GLN A 58 5.60 7.65 -21.43
CA GLN A 58 4.35 7.88 -22.17
C GLN A 58 3.18 8.20 -21.24
N HIS A 59 3.33 7.86 -19.96
CA HIS A 59 2.31 7.95 -18.93
C HIS A 59 2.92 8.62 -17.70
N GLY A 60 2.06 9.18 -16.86
CA GLY A 60 2.40 9.67 -15.53
C GLY A 60 1.14 10.09 -14.80
N VAL A 61 1.30 10.54 -13.56
CA VAL A 61 0.20 11.08 -12.77
C VAL A 61 0.59 12.43 -12.23
N ILE A 62 -0.15 13.47 -12.60
CA ILE A 62 -0.02 14.81 -12.03
C ILE A 62 -0.82 14.84 -10.74
N VAL A 63 -0.28 15.47 -9.71
CA VAL A 63 -0.94 15.57 -8.39
C VAL A 63 -1.17 17.03 -8.04
N GLU A 64 -2.38 17.32 -7.60
CA GLU A 64 -2.81 18.62 -7.09
C GLU A 64 -3.45 18.41 -5.71
N VAL A 65 -3.28 19.37 -4.80
CA VAL A 65 -3.76 19.26 -3.41
C VAL A 65 -4.48 20.54 -3.01
N ALA A 66 -5.62 20.39 -2.34
CA ALA A 66 -6.53 21.48 -1.99
C ALA A 66 -6.79 22.41 -3.19
N ASP A 67 -6.69 23.72 -2.98
CA ASP A 67 -6.92 24.74 -4.02
C ASP A 67 -5.67 25.04 -4.86
N TRP A 68 -4.56 24.32 -4.65
CA TRP A 68 -3.36 24.52 -5.47
C TRP A 68 -3.49 23.82 -6.82
N HIS A 69 -3.09 24.53 -7.88
CA HIS A 69 -3.14 24.05 -9.25
C HIS A 69 -1.76 24.05 -9.92
N SER A 70 -1.50 23.02 -10.73
CA SER A 70 -0.30 22.90 -11.56
C SER A 70 -0.16 24.09 -12.49
N GLY A 71 1.05 24.66 -12.57
CA GLY A 71 1.30 25.88 -13.32
C GLY A 71 1.14 27.16 -12.51
N THR A 72 0.75 27.09 -11.24
CA THR A 72 0.75 28.26 -10.34
C THR A 72 1.98 28.25 -9.42
N ASP A 73 2.16 29.32 -8.64
CA ASP A 73 3.16 29.34 -7.59
C ASP A 73 2.68 28.50 -6.40
N MET A 74 3.61 27.74 -5.80
CA MET A 74 3.28 26.80 -4.72
C MET A 74 3.72 27.37 -3.37
N PRO A 75 2.79 27.61 -2.43
CA PRO A 75 3.12 27.95 -1.06
C PRO A 75 3.87 26.82 -0.33
N ALA A 76 4.67 27.15 0.68
CA ALA A 76 5.40 26.14 1.46
C ALA A 76 4.50 25.06 2.11
N PRO A 77 3.32 25.39 2.71
CA PRO A 77 2.44 24.37 3.27
C PRO A 77 1.93 23.36 2.23
N VAL A 78 1.75 23.78 0.97
CA VAL A 78 1.36 22.89 -0.12
C VAL A 78 2.49 21.94 -0.48
N PHE A 79 3.73 22.42 -0.46
CA PHE A 79 4.91 21.57 -0.69
C PHE A 79 5.03 20.46 0.35
N ASP A 80 4.87 20.79 1.65
CA ASP A 80 4.91 19.81 2.73
C ASP A 80 3.74 18.81 2.63
N ARG A 81 2.54 19.30 2.30
CA ARG A 81 1.36 18.46 2.06
C ARG A 81 1.58 17.49 0.90
N LEU A 82 2.22 17.91 -0.20
CA LEU A 82 2.53 17.03 -1.33
C LEU A 82 3.43 15.85 -0.93
N TRP A 83 4.44 16.08 -0.08
CA TRP A 83 5.28 14.99 0.42
C TRP A 83 4.50 14.05 1.34
N GLN A 84 3.63 14.58 2.20
CA GLN A 84 2.72 13.75 3.00
C GLN A 84 1.82 12.89 2.11
N VAL A 85 1.22 13.48 1.07
CA VAL A 85 0.38 12.78 0.08
C VAL A 85 1.16 11.67 -0.61
N LYS A 86 2.42 11.92 -1.01
CA LYS A 86 3.29 10.89 -1.58
C LYS A 86 3.42 9.69 -0.64
N GLU A 87 3.67 9.91 0.65
CA GLU A 87 3.84 8.82 1.61
C GLU A 87 2.55 8.02 1.82
N ILE A 88 1.41 8.71 1.90
CA ILE A 88 0.09 8.11 2.07
C ILE A 88 -0.31 7.27 0.85
N LEU A 89 -0.15 7.82 -0.36
CA LEU A 89 -0.44 7.10 -1.61
C LEU A 89 0.45 5.87 -1.74
N THR A 90 1.73 6.00 -1.38
CA THR A 90 2.68 4.90 -1.39
C THR A 90 2.23 3.77 -0.47
N LEU A 91 1.94 4.05 0.81
CA LEU A 91 1.47 3.02 1.74
C LEU A 91 0.16 2.40 1.25
N SER A 92 -0.78 3.21 0.78
CA SER A 92 -2.09 2.75 0.32
C SER A 92 -1.99 1.82 -0.89
N ALA A 93 -0.98 2.03 -1.74
CA ALA A 93 -0.65 1.11 -2.82
C ALA A 93 0.06 -0.16 -2.33
N LEU A 94 1.01 -0.02 -1.40
CA LEU A 94 1.67 -1.17 -0.78
C LEU A 94 0.68 -2.06 0.01
N ALA A 95 -0.38 -1.47 0.58
CA ALA A 95 -1.48 -2.19 1.23
C ALA A 95 -2.31 -3.02 0.24
N SER A 96 -2.35 -2.62 -1.03
CA SER A 96 -3.04 -3.33 -2.11
C SER A 96 -2.13 -4.28 -2.90
N ARG A 97 -0.84 -4.32 -2.57
CA ARG A 97 0.17 -5.12 -3.26
C ARG A 97 -0.04 -6.60 -3.03
N HIS A 98 0.10 -7.38 -4.08
CA HIS A 98 0.24 -8.83 -3.98
C HIS A 98 1.72 -9.21 -4.14
N LEU A 99 2.25 -9.94 -3.16
CA LEU A 99 3.60 -10.52 -3.23
C LEU A 99 3.53 -11.88 -3.90
N PHE A 100 4.59 -12.30 -4.59
CA PHE A 100 4.67 -13.64 -5.19
C PHE A 100 3.57 -13.92 -6.22
N VAL A 101 3.28 -12.94 -7.08
CA VAL A 101 2.35 -13.05 -8.22
C VAL A 101 3.08 -12.69 -9.52
N SER A 102 2.67 -13.30 -10.63
CA SER A 102 3.29 -13.15 -11.96
C SER A 102 2.53 -12.21 -12.90
N ASP A 103 1.43 -11.62 -12.45
CA ASP A 103 0.53 -10.75 -13.23
C ASP A 103 1.10 -9.34 -13.50
N GLY A 104 2.27 -9.03 -12.93
CA GLY A 104 2.89 -7.71 -13.05
C GLY A 104 2.24 -6.65 -12.16
N SER A 105 1.39 -7.05 -11.20
CA SER A 105 0.75 -6.17 -10.22
C SER A 105 1.64 -5.84 -9.02
N TYR A 106 2.94 -6.11 -9.12
CA TYR A 106 3.87 -5.80 -8.05
C TYR A 106 4.25 -4.32 -8.07
N VAL A 107 4.33 -3.71 -6.89
CA VAL A 107 4.72 -2.31 -6.70
C VAL A 107 5.65 -2.14 -5.50
N ASN A 108 6.52 -1.15 -5.56
CA ASN A 108 7.38 -0.72 -4.44
C ASN A 108 7.31 0.79 -4.26
N SER A 109 7.91 1.30 -3.20
CA SER A 109 7.80 2.71 -2.83
C SER A 109 8.46 3.66 -3.84
N HIS A 110 9.51 3.20 -4.54
CA HIS A 110 10.17 3.98 -5.59
C HIS A 110 9.29 4.21 -6.82
N ALA A 111 8.25 3.39 -7.05
CA ALA A 111 7.25 3.67 -8.08
C ALA A 111 6.56 5.02 -7.82
N TYR A 112 6.32 5.37 -6.56
CA TYR A 112 5.67 6.62 -6.13
C TYR A 112 6.69 7.74 -5.86
N ALA A 113 7.78 7.78 -6.61
CA ALA A 113 8.72 8.91 -6.56
C ALA A 113 8.00 10.20 -7.01
N LEU A 114 7.75 11.11 -6.06
CA LEU A 114 7.17 12.42 -6.35
C LEU A 114 8.25 13.37 -6.85
N VAL A 115 7.95 14.06 -7.95
CA VAL A 115 8.73 15.17 -8.47
C VAL A 115 7.92 16.45 -8.30
N VAL A 116 8.55 17.49 -7.74
CA VAL A 116 8.05 18.86 -7.79
C VAL A 116 9.03 19.70 -8.61
N GLN A 117 8.66 20.00 -9.85
CA GLN A 117 9.53 20.66 -10.82
C GLN A 117 9.15 22.14 -10.96
N ASN A 118 10.13 23.03 -10.79
CA ASN A 118 10.02 24.43 -11.20
C ASN A 118 10.19 24.53 -12.71
N PHE A 119 9.38 25.38 -13.37
CA PHE A 119 9.50 25.64 -14.79
C PHE A 119 9.05 27.08 -15.15
N THR A 120 9.42 27.53 -16.35
CA THR A 120 9.02 28.81 -16.94
C THR A 120 8.08 28.55 -18.13
N ALA A 121 6.98 29.31 -18.22
CA ALA A 121 5.98 29.16 -19.27
C ALA A 121 6.61 29.32 -20.65
N GLY A 122 6.31 28.41 -21.57
CA GLY A 122 6.86 28.46 -22.93
C GLY A 122 8.36 28.17 -23.04
N SER A 123 9.03 27.82 -21.94
CA SER A 123 10.46 27.46 -21.90
C SER A 123 10.72 26.27 -20.97
N ALA A 124 9.81 25.31 -20.93
CA ALA A 124 9.89 24.14 -20.05
C ALA A 124 10.88 23.04 -20.51
N HIS A 125 11.83 23.39 -21.38
CA HIS A 125 12.82 22.45 -21.93
C HIS A 125 14.02 22.21 -21.01
N GLY A 126 14.26 23.10 -20.06
CA GLY A 126 15.30 22.98 -19.03
C GLY A 126 14.70 22.59 -17.70
N PHE A 127 15.44 21.80 -16.92
CA PHE A 127 15.08 21.47 -15.55
C PHE A 127 16.25 21.79 -14.63
N ALA A 128 15.92 22.42 -13.51
CA ALA A 128 16.82 22.56 -12.38
C ALA A 128 16.51 21.45 -11.38
N PHE A 129 17.54 20.78 -10.88
CA PHE A 129 17.42 19.79 -9.80
C PHE A 129 18.49 20.06 -8.75
N SER A 130 18.14 19.79 -7.49
CA SER A 130 19.04 19.98 -6.37
C SER A 130 19.52 18.63 -5.86
N THR A 131 20.81 18.49 -5.63
CA THR A 131 21.41 17.32 -4.99
C THR A 131 21.81 17.69 -3.57
N ARG A 132 21.31 16.91 -2.60
CA ARG A 132 21.75 17.02 -1.22
C ARG A 132 23.08 16.31 -1.06
N ARG A 133 24.03 16.97 -0.42
CA ARG A 133 25.30 16.43 0.03
C ARG A 133 25.42 16.67 1.54
N ARG A 134 26.35 16.00 2.23
CA ARG A 134 26.58 16.26 3.66
C ARG A 134 27.15 17.66 3.91
N ASP A 135 27.81 18.25 2.91
CA ASP A 135 28.42 19.58 2.91
C ASP A 135 27.49 20.68 2.35
N GLY A 136 26.24 20.36 2.03
CA GLY A 136 25.27 21.36 1.56
C GLY A 136 24.35 20.85 0.45
N VAL A 137 23.85 21.77 -0.36
CA VAL A 137 22.97 21.48 -1.50
C VAL A 137 23.56 22.13 -2.74
N ALA A 138 23.66 21.36 -3.83
CA ALA A 138 24.08 21.88 -5.13
C ALA A 138 22.88 21.89 -6.08
N THR A 139 22.60 23.03 -6.71
CA THR A 139 21.59 23.12 -7.78
C THR A 139 22.29 23.01 -9.13
N ASN A 140 21.82 22.06 -9.94
CA ASN A 140 22.31 21.79 -11.28
C ASN A 140 21.21 22.11 -12.28
N PHE A 141 21.60 22.49 -13.50
CA PHE A 141 20.67 22.80 -14.58
C PHE A 141 21.06 22.03 -15.84
N TRP A 142 20.12 21.30 -16.41
CA TRP A 142 20.29 20.59 -17.67
C TRP A 142 19.09 20.79 -18.60
N SER A 143 19.34 20.69 -19.90
CA SER A 143 18.27 20.59 -20.88
C SER A 143 17.77 19.14 -21.00
N SER A 144 16.51 18.97 -21.38
CA SER A 144 15.88 17.67 -21.68
C SER A 144 16.53 16.90 -22.84
N GLU A 145 17.47 17.50 -23.57
CA GLU A 145 18.24 16.85 -24.63
C GLU A 145 19.57 16.27 -24.12
N GLN A 146 20.11 16.82 -23.04
CA GLN A 146 21.41 16.44 -22.48
C GLN A 146 21.29 15.33 -21.43
N PHE A 147 20.14 15.23 -20.76
CA PHE A 147 19.95 14.30 -19.66
C PHE A 147 18.50 13.84 -19.56
N ALA A 148 18.32 12.59 -19.18
CA ALA A 148 17.02 12.02 -18.84
C ALA A 148 17.09 11.24 -17.53
N PHE A 149 16.17 11.51 -16.62
CA PHE A 149 15.93 10.70 -15.43
C PHE A 149 15.42 9.33 -15.88
N GLN A 150 16.25 8.30 -15.71
CA GLN A 150 15.84 6.94 -16.00
C GLN A 150 14.99 6.40 -14.87
N ARG A 151 13.92 5.68 -15.22
CA ARG A 151 13.18 4.89 -14.24
C ARG A 151 14.13 3.91 -13.55
N PRO A 152 14.10 3.78 -12.20
CA PRO A 152 14.92 2.80 -11.51
C PRO A 152 14.64 1.38 -12.01
N LEU A 153 15.68 0.53 -12.08
CA LEU A 153 15.59 -0.81 -12.67
C LEU A 153 14.62 -1.74 -11.93
N HIS A 154 14.46 -1.53 -10.62
CA HIS A 154 13.54 -2.27 -9.77
C HIS A 154 12.09 -1.74 -9.80
N VAL A 155 11.81 -0.68 -10.56
CA VAL A 155 10.45 -0.16 -10.76
C VAL A 155 9.88 -0.71 -12.08
N SER A 156 8.74 -1.39 -12.01
CA SER A 156 8.04 -1.98 -13.16
C SER A 156 7.48 -0.93 -14.12
N ASP A 157 7.51 -1.20 -15.43
CA ASP A 157 6.84 -0.37 -16.45
C ASP A 157 5.35 -0.69 -16.65
N ARG A 158 4.88 -1.80 -16.08
CA ARG A 158 3.53 -2.32 -16.33
C ARG A 158 2.52 -1.87 -15.28
N TRP A 159 2.98 -1.21 -14.23
CA TRP A 159 2.16 -0.94 -13.06
C TRP A 159 1.06 0.09 -13.33
N ARG A 160 -0.14 -0.24 -12.86
CA ARG A 160 -1.29 0.68 -12.80
C ARG A 160 -1.58 0.99 -11.34
N VAL A 161 -1.86 2.24 -11.03
CA VAL A 161 -2.19 2.70 -9.69
C VAL A 161 -3.38 1.89 -9.16
N THR A 162 -3.08 1.01 -8.21
CA THR A 162 -4.06 0.37 -7.35
C THR A 162 -3.78 0.87 -5.95
N VAL A 163 -4.72 1.62 -5.38
CA VAL A 163 -4.62 2.18 -4.03
C VAL A 163 -5.79 1.72 -3.20
N ASP A 164 -5.54 1.42 -1.93
CA ASP A 164 -6.60 1.26 -0.94
C ASP A 164 -7.19 2.64 -0.62
N VAL A 165 -8.26 2.99 -1.34
CA VAL A 165 -8.91 4.31 -1.24
C VAL A 165 -9.34 4.63 0.19
N LYS A 166 -9.91 3.66 0.92
CA LYS A 166 -10.38 3.87 2.30
C LYS A 166 -9.22 4.14 3.24
N LEU A 167 -8.11 3.44 3.07
CA LEU A 167 -6.90 3.68 3.85
C LEU A 167 -6.31 5.06 3.53
N ALA A 168 -6.23 5.41 2.23
CA ALA A 168 -5.73 6.71 1.81
C ALA A 168 -6.55 7.86 2.40
N GLU A 169 -7.88 7.80 2.33
CA GLU A 169 -8.78 8.81 2.89
C GLU A 169 -8.62 8.94 4.41
N ALA A 170 -8.55 7.81 5.13
CA ALA A 170 -8.35 7.83 6.59
C ALA A 170 -7.01 8.45 6.98
N LEU A 171 -5.94 8.18 6.22
CA LEU A 171 -4.62 8.76 6.45
C LEU A 171 -4.55 10.25 6.07
N LEU A 172 -5.24 10.67 5.02
CA LEU A 172 -5.27 12.08 4.59
C LEU A 172 -5.96 12.99 5.61
N ALA A 173 -6.84 12.42 6.45
CA ALA A 173 -7.50 13.10 7.56
C ALA A 173 -6.60 13.30 8.79
N LEU A 174 -5.41 12.68 8.83
CA LEU A 174 -4.47 12.86 9.94
C LEU A 174 -3.79 14.24 9.91
N PRO A 175 -3.51 14.83 11.09
CA PRO A 175 -2.60 15.96 11.20
C PRO A 175 -1.23 15.68 10.58
N VAL A 176 -0.56 16.70 10.06
CA VAL A 176 0.75 16.59 9.38
C VAL A 176 1.83 16.02 10.29
N ASP A 177 1.70 16.21 11.59
CA ASP A 177 2.61 15.78 12.66
C ASP A 177 2.18 14.49 13.36
N ASP A 178 1.16 13.78 12.86
CA ASP A 178 0.74 12.51 13.48
C ASP A 178 1.87 11.46 13.37
N PRO A 179 2.25 10.78 14.48
CA PRO A 179 3.31 9.76 14.50
C PRO A 179 3.11 8.61 13.51
N ILE A 180 1.87 8.32 13.10
CA ILE A 180 1.60 7.32 12.05
C ILE A 180 2.32 7.70 10.75
N LEU A 181 2.43 8.98 10.43
CA LEU A 181 3.08 9.45 9.20
C LEU A 181 4.59 9.22 9.22
N GLU A 182 5.24 9.33 10.38
CA GLU A 182 6.66 8.95 10.52
C GLU A 182 6.85 7.44 10.37
N ALA A 183 5.96 6.64 10.97
CA ALA A 183 5.98 5.20 10.79
C ALA A 183 5.87 4.81 9.30
N ILE A 184 4.99 5.50 8.56
CA ILE A 184 4.81 5.29 7.12
C ILE A 184 6.07 5.65 6.34
N ARG A 185 6.73 6.77 6.65
CA ARG A 185 7.98 7.17 5.98
C ARG A 185 9.08 6.12 6.14
N GLU A 186 9.28 5.63 7.37
CA GLU A 186 10.25 4.57 7.68
C GLU A 186 9.91 3.28 6.92
N PHE A 187 8.64 2.88 6.93
CA PHE A 187 8.19 1.68 6.21
C PHE A 187 8.38 1.82 4.69
N ASN A 188 8.01 2.95 4.11
CA ASN A 188 8.17 3.20 2.68
C ASN A 188 9.66 3.22 2.29
N ALA A 189 10.54 3.78 3.12
CA ALA A 189 11.99 3.76 2.91
C ALA A 189 12.57 2.34 2.94
N ALA A 190 11.95 1.42 3.68
CA ALA A 190 12.33 0.01 3.71
C ALA A 190 11.74 -0.83 2.56
N ASN A 191 10.81 -0.28 1.78
CA ASN A 191 10.08 -0.98 0.70
C ASN A 191 10.45 -0.41 -0.67
N THR A 192 11.72 -0.01 -0.85
CA THR A 192 12.19 0.58 -2.11
C THR A 192 12.58 -0.46 -3.14
N ASP A 193 12.95 -1.67 -2.70
CA ASP A 193 13.61 -2.73 -3.48
C ASP A 193 14.90 -2.30 -4.19
N SER A 194 15.48 -1.17 -3.79
CA SER A 194 16.72 -0.69 -4.37
C SER A 194 17.87 -1.60 -3.94
N GLY A 195 18.72 -2.01 -4.89
CA GLY A 195 19.97 -2.70 -4.58
C GLY A 195 20.95 -1.88 -3.73
N ASP A 196 20.71 -0.56 -3.61
CA ASP A 196 21.49 0.34 -2.77
C ASP A 196 21.14 0.23 -1.28
N VAL A 197 19.99 -0.37 -0.94
CA VAL A 197 19.56 -0.58 0.44
C VAL A 197 19.71 -2.07 0.77
N ALA A 198 20.70 -2.40 1.59
CA ALA A 198 20.92 -3.79 1.96
C ALA A 198 19.77 -4.33 2.84
N PRO A 199 19.37 -5.62 2.72
CA PRO A 199 18.21 -6.16 3.46
C PRO A 199 18.29 -6.03 4.98
N HIS A 200 19.49 -6.03 5.55
CA HIS A 200 19.67 -5.83 6.98
C HIS A 200 19.35 -4.40 7.43
N VAL A 201 19.52 -3.40 6.56
CA VAL A 201 19.11 -2.01 6.78
C VAL A 201 17.60 -1.88 6.70
N GLU A 202 16.96 -2.55 5.72
CA GLU A 202 15.50 -2.59 5.60
C GLU A 202 14.85 -3.15 6.86
N ILE A 203 15.42 -4.21 7.46
CA ILE A 203 14.95 -4.76 8.74
C ILE A 203 15.00 -3.72 9.87
N VAL A 204 16.05 -2.89 9.92
CA VAL A 204 16.16 -1.82 10.93
C VAL A 204 15.06 -0.77 10.71
N MET A 205 14.87 -0.33 9.47
CA MET A 205 13.83 0.65 9.10
C MET A 205 12.42 0.13 9.39
N VAL A 206 12.11 -1.13 9.04
CA VAL A 206 10.82 -1.75 9.37
C VAL A 206 10.61 -1.84 10.88
N LYS A 207 11.64 -2.16 11.67
CA LYS A 207 11.51 -2.17 13.13
C LYS A 207 11.24 -0.76 13.68
N SER A 208 11.91 0.25 13.16
CA SER A 208 11.66 1.67 13.48
C SER A 208 10.21 2.05 13.15
N ALA A 209 9.70 1.63 11.99
CA ALA A 209 8.32 1.85 11.60
C ALA A 209 7.32 1.25 12.61
N PHE A 210 7.55 0.02 13.09
CA PHE A 210 6.71 -0.56 14.15
C PHE A 210 6.78 0.20 15.48
N GLU A 211 7.97 0.70 15.85
CA GLU A 211 8.16 1.49 17.08
C GLU A 211 7.34 2.79 17.03
N TRP A 212 7.44 3.52 15.92
CA TRP A 212 6.66 4.74 15.67
C TRP A 212 5.15 4.47 15.66
N LEU A 213 4.70 3.46 14.91
CA LEU A 213 3.26 3.19 14.73
C LEU A 213 2.59 2.82 16.05
N LEU A 214 3.28 2.01 16.87
CA LEU A 214 2.72 1.42 18.08
C LEU A 214 3.05 2.23 19.35
N GLY A 215 3.90 3.26 19.23
CA GLY A 215 4.35 4.06 20.38
C GLY A 215 5.08 3.23 21.43
N ILE A 216 5.93 2.31 20.99
CA ILE A 216 6.65 1.36 21.86
C ILE A 216 8.16 1.61 21.84
N ASP A 217 8.85 1.09 22.87
CA ASP A 217 10.31 1.11 22.95
C ASP A 217 10.96 0.05 22.04
N GLU A 218 12.30 0.04 22.06
CA GLU A 218 13.11 -0.82 21.19
C GLU A 218 13.09 -2.31 21.59
N LYS A 219 12.42 -2.66 22.70
CA LYS A 219 12.45 -4.01 23.28
C LYS A 219 11.55 -4.97 22.53
N ARG A 220 12.03 -6.21 22.41
CA ARG A 220 11.30 -7.35 21.85
C ARG A 220 9.94 -7.58 22.53
N SER A 221 9.91 -7.51 23.87
CA SER A 221 8.70 -7.76 24.66
C SER A 221 7.60 -6.75 24.35
N SER A 222 7.96 -5.48 24.14
CA SER A 222 7.01 -4.40 23.85
C SER A 222 6.35 -4.60 22.49
N LEU A 223 7.14 -4.97 21.46
CA LEU A 223 6.58 -5.32 20.15
C LEU A 223 5.67 -6.55 20.22
N SER A 224 6.11 -7.62 20.87
CA SER A 224 5.30 -8.84 21.01
C SER A 224 3.97 -8.56 21.73
N ALA A 225 4.00 -7.80 22.84
CA ALA A 225 2.79 -7.44 23.58
C ALA A 225 1.83 -6.58 22.76
N ALA A 226 2.35 -5.59 22.02
CA ALA A 226 1.52 -4.72 21.18
C ALA A 226 0.86 -5.50 20.03
N LEU A 227 1.60 -6.36 19.34
CA LEU A 227 1.05 -7.18 18.26
C LEU A 227 0.02 -8.19 18.77
N THR A 228 0.28 -8.83 19.92
CA THR A 228 -0.65 -9.82 20.46
C THR A 228 -1.95 -9.21 20.97
N LYS A 229 -1.91 -7.95 21.41
CA LYS A 229 -3.10 -7.15 21.73
C LYS A 229 -3.92 -6.83 20.49
N LEU A 230 -3.29 -6.38 19.40
CA LEU A 230 -3.98 -5.91 18.19
C LEU A 230 -4.58 -7.04 17.34
N PHE A 231 -3.90 -8.18 17.30
CA PHE A 231 -4.39 -9.39 16.65
C PHE A 231 -4.70 -10.41 17.73
N PRO A 232 -5.95 -10.65 18.12
CA PRO A 232 -6.25 -11.72 19.08
C PRO A 232 -5.86 -13.08 18.50
N ALA A 233 -5.71 -14.10 19.37
CA ALA A 233 -5.41 -15.45 18.92
C ALA A 233 -6.48 -15.94 17.93
N PRO A 234 -6.10 -16.64 16.85
CA PRO A 234 -7.06 -17.17 15.90
C PRO A 234 -8.05 -18.09 16.61
N ALA A 235 -9.34 -17.88 16.35
CA ALA A 235 -10.43 -18.61 17.03
C ALA A 235 -10.42 -20.12 16.70
N HIS A 236 -9.85 -20.48 15.56
CA HIS A 236 -9.67 -21.85 15.13
C HIS A 236 -8.17 -22.12 15.20
N GLY A 237 -7.76 -23.15 15.95
CA GLY A 237 -6.37 -23.59 15.97
C GLY A 237 -5.94 -23.85 14.53
N ALA A 238 -4.97 -23.08 14.04
CA ALA A 238 -4.50 -23.21 12.68
C ALA A 238 -4.15 -24.69 12.39
N GLU A 239 -4.63 -25.19 11.25
CA GLU A 239 -4.34 -26.53 10.74
C GLU A 239 -2.82 -26.63 10.54
N GLY A 240 -2.10 -27.06 11.58
CA GLY A 240 -0.69 -26.74 11.74
C GLY A 240 0.15 -26.92 10.48
N GLY A 241 0.62 -25.81 9.91
CA GLY A 241 1.48 -25.86 8.73
C GLY A 241 2.95 -26.23 9.02
N PRO A 242 3.73 -26.49 7.96
CA PRO A 242 5.06 -27.11 8.04
C PRO A 242 6.09 -26.32 8.86
N LEU A 243 5.95 -25.00 8.99
CA LEU A 243 6.86 -24.18 9.79
C LEU A 243 6.43 -24.02 11.25
N ARG A 244 5.21 -24.41 11.61
CA ARG A 244 4.67 -24.21 12.96
C ARG A 244 5.58 -24.84 14.02
N ASP A 245 5.97 -26.08 13.82
CA ASP A 245 6.84 -26.80 14.75
C ASP A 245 8.24 -26.19 14.82
N ALA A 246 8.77 -25.68 13.70
CA ALA A 246 10.05 -25.00 13.66
C ALA A 246 10.05 -23.72 14.51
N TRP A 247 8.98 -22.93 14.43
CA TRP A 247 8.77 -21.76 15.28
C TRP A 247 8.66 -22.14 16.76
N LEU A 248 7.77 -23.08 17.10
CA LEU A 248 7.48 -23.43 18.49
C LEU A 248 8.65 -24.15 19.19
N LYS A 249 9.38 -25.00 18.48
CA LYS A 249 10.56 -25.71 19.02
C LYS A 249 11.70 -24.75 19.34
N ARG A 250 11.83 -23.67 18.58
CA ARG A 250 12.94 -22.72 18.69
C ARG A 250 12.75 -21.74 19.85
N HIS A 251 11.53 -21.26 20.05
CA HIS A 251 11.27 -20.17 20.99
C HIS A 251 10.80 -20.71 22.35
N LYS A 252 10.82 -19.84 23.36
CA LYS A 252 10.50 -20.25 24.72
C LYS A 252 9.04 -20.69 24.80
N PRO A 253 8.65 -21.51 25.79
CA PRO A 253 7.25 -21.85 26.04
C PRO A 253 6.36 -20.63 26.31
N SER A 254 6.91 -19.45 26.63
CA SER A 254 6.14 -18.20 26.73
C SER A 254 5.72 -17.63 25.37
N ASP A 255 6.36 -18.07 24.28
CA ASP A 255 6.16 -17.62 22.91
C ASP A 255 5.32 -18.66 22.12
N GLN A 256 4.25 -19.22 22.72
CA GLN A 256 3.43 -20.29 22.07
C GLN A 256 2.65 -19.83 20.84
N ARG A 257 2.70 -18.53 20.55
CA ARG A 257 2.01 -17.92 19.43
C ARG A 257 2.99 -17.61 18.32
N LEU A 258 2.64 -17.93 17.08
CA LEU A 258 3.52 -17.77 15.93
C LEU A 258 3.97 -16.32 15.76
N LEU A 259 3.09 -15.35 15.99
CA LEU A 259 3.45 -13.95 15.90
C LEU A 259 4.51 -13.54 16.94
N SER A 260 4.44 -14.07 18.17
CA SER A 260 5.46 -13.83 19.20
C SER A 260 6.79 -14.50 18.87
N ALA A 261 6.76 -15.72 18.33
CA ALA A 261 7.94 -16.42 17.83
C ALA A 261 8.60 -15.65 16.67
N TRP A 262 7.81 -15.19 15.70
CA TRP A 262 8.28 -14.35 14.59
C TRP A 262 8.92 -13.05 15.09
N VAL A 263 8.30 -12.34 16.06
CA VAL A 263 8.87 -11.12 16.67
C VAL A 263 10.24 -11.42 17.27
N ALA A 264 10.40 -12.58 17.90
CA ALA A 264 11.67 -12.96 18.51
C ALA A 264 12.78 -13.13 17.47
N ASP A 265 12.54 -13.86 16.38
CA ASP A 265 13.53 -13.98 15.30
C ASP A 265 13.76 -12.65 14.56
N PHE A 266 12.70 -11.89 14.28
CA PHE A 266 12.80 -10.57 13.66
C PHE A 266 13.70 -9.62 14.47
N CYS A 267 13.53 -9.58 15.79
CA CYS A 267 14.36 -8.76 16.68
C CYS A 267 15.81 -9.27 16.76
N VAL A 268 16.06 -10.58 16.64
CA VAL A 268 17.41 -11.14 16.56
C VAL A 268 18.12 -10.68 15.28
N LEU A 269 17.43 -10.69 14.14
CA LEU A 269 17.98 -10.18 12.88
C LEU A 269 18.27 -8.68 12.97
N ARG A 270 17.32 -7.88 13.48
CA ARG A 270 17.50 -6.43 13.68
C ARG A 270 18.67 -6.11 14.61
N GLY A 271 18.76 -6.80 15.75
CA GLY A 271 19.85 -6.60 16.70
C GLY A 271 21.21 -6.93 16.09
N SER A 272 21.27 -7.98 15.26
CA SER A 272 22.48 -8.36 14.54
C SER A 272 22.88 -7.32 13.49
N ALA A 273 21.90 -6.75 12.77
CA ALA A 273 22.10 -5.71 11.78
C ALA A 273 22.59 -4.39 12.40
N ALA A 274 21.97 -3.93 13.49
CA ALA A 274 22.29 -2.66 14.13
C ALA A 274 23.64 -2.64 14.86
N HIS A 275 24.10 -3.78 15.38
CA HIS A 275 25.33 -3.86 16.19
C HIS A 275 26.52 -4.48 15.45
N GLY A 276 26.42 -4.75 14.15
CA GLY A 276 27.53 -5.23 13.32
C GLY A 276 28.11 -6.60 13.76
N LYS A 277 27.34 -7.41 14.51
CA LYS A 277 27.83 -8.70 15.02
C LYS A 277 27.97 -9.71 13.86
N GLY A 278 29.19 -9.89 13.39
CA GLY A 278 29.54 -10.80 12.30
C GLY A 278 29.32 -12.28 12.63
N ARG A 279 28.67 -12.99 11.69
CA ARG A 279 28.74 -14.43 11.37
C ARG A 279 28.47 -15.49 12.46
N GLY A 280 28.38 -15.17 13.74
CA GLY A 280 27.90 -16.07 14.80
C GLY A 280 26.39 -16.01 15.01
N ARG A 281 25.60 -15.94 13.92
CA ARG A 281 24.15 -15.74 14.00
C ARG A 281 23.49 -16.89 14.76
N ALA A 282 22.69 -16.56 15.77
CA ALA A 282 21.71 -17.52 16.25
C ALA A 282 20.81 -17.92 15.06
N PRO A 283 20.66 -19.22 14.75
CA PRO A 283 20.11 -19.68 13.48
C PRO A 283 18.61 -19.40 13.39
N THR A 284 18.13 -18.39 12.67
CA THR A 284 16.68 -18.06 12.60
C THR A 284 15.89 -19.04 11.73
N VAL A 285 14.57 -19.15 11.95
CA VAL A 285 13.66 -19.93 11.08
C VAL A 285 13.64 -19.33 9.68
N TRP A 286 13.58 -18.01 9.60
CA TRP A 286 13.65 -17.24 8.35
C TRP A 286 14.90 -16.37 8.29
N ASP A 287 15.44 -16.21 7.09
CA ASP A 287 16.42 -15.15 6.81
C ASP A 287 15.72 -13.79 6.59
N HIS A 288 16.46 -12.75 6.19
CA HIS A 288 15.88 -11.40 6.04
C HIS A 288 14.69 -11.35 5.07
N PHE A 289 14.74 -12.13 3.98
CA PHE A 289 13.77 -11.97 2.89
C PHE A 289 12.34 -12.34 3.32
N PRO A 290 12.07 -13.54 3.88
CA PRO A 290 10.73 -13.88 4.37
C PRO A 290 10.25 -12.95 5.48
N HIS A 291 11.15 -12.47 6.36
CA HIS A 291 10.81 -11.51 7.40
C HIS A 291 10.32 -10.17 6.82
N LEU A 292 11.02 -9.62 5.82
CA LEU A 292 10.64 -8.39 5.14
C LEU A 292 9.35 -8.55 4.33
N ALA A 293 9.20 -9.70 3.66
CA ALA A 293 7.98 -10.03 2.92
C ALA A 293 6.76 -10.14 3.85
N PHE A 294 6.92 -10.70 5.05
CA PHE A 294 5.83 -10.80 6.00
C PHE A 294 5.52 -9.44 6.63
N ALA A 295 6.54 -8.67 7.00
CA ALA A 295 6.35 -7.31 7.50
C ALA A 295 5.66 -6.40 6.47
N SER A 296 5.91 -6.65 5.18
CA SER A 296 5.25 -5.97 4.06
C SER A 296 3.74 -6.19 3.99
N ILE A 297 3.25 -7.31 4.52
CA ILE A 297 1.81 -7.63 4.65
C ILE A 297 1.30 -7.10 6.00
N LEU A 298 2.03 -7.38 7.07
CA LEU A 298 1.63 -7.06 8.45
C LEU A 298 1.50 -5.56 8.71
N PHE A 299 2.44 -4.73 8.22
CA PHE A 299 2.49 -3.32 8.58
C PHE A 299 1.27 -2.52 8.07
N PRO A 300 0.83 -2.63 6.80
CA PRO A 300 -0.41 -1.98 6.37
C PRO A 300 -1.64 -2.41 7.18
N LEU A 301 -1.73 -3.69 7.57
CA LEU A 301 -2.81 -4.20 8.44
C LEU A 301 -2.76 -3.59 9.84
N LEU A 302 -1.57 -3.40 10.40
CA LEU A 302 -1.39 -2.69 11.67
C LEU A 302 -1.85 -1.24 11.58
N VAL A 303 -1.51 -0.53 10.50
CA VAL A 303 -1.96 0.85 10.30
C VAL A 303 -3.49 0.90 10.27
N LYS A 304 -4.14 0.01 9.51
CA LYS A 304 -5.61 -0.12 9.48
C LYS A 304 -6.19 -0.40 10.86
N LYS A 305 -5.60 -1.30 11.64
CA LYS A 305 -6.02 -1.60 13.03
C LYS A 305 -5.89 -0.39 13.95
N VAL A 306 -4.75 0.30 13.94
CA VAL A 306 -4.51 1.48 14.78
C VAL A 306 -5.47 2.61 14.41
N LEU A 307 -5.71 2.85 13.11
CA LEU A 307 -6.71 3.82 12.66
C LEU A 307 -8.13 3.43 13.08
N ALA A 308 -8.46 2.13 13.07
CA ALA A 308 -9.76 1.63 13.53
C ALA A 308 -9.96 1.81 15.03
N GLU A 309 -8.93 1.56 15.85
CA GLU A 309 -8.97 1.85 17.30
C GLU A 309 -9.16 3.34 17.59
N ARG A 310 -8.65 4.22 16.71
CA ARG A 310 -8.87 5.68 16.77
C ARG A 310 -10.22 6.12 16.18
N GLY A 311 -11.04 5.21 15.64
CA GLY A 311 -12.32 5.53 15.01
C GLY A 311 -12.19 6.25 13.65
N LEU A 312 -11.00 6.28 13.05
CA LEU A 312 -10.72 6.95 11.78
C LEU A 312 -10.84 6.04 10.57
N TYR A 313 -10.85 4.72 10.78
CA TYR A 313 -10.98 3.71 9.73
C TYR A 313 -12.01 2.66 10.13
N ARG A 314 -12.86 2.28 9.17
CA ARG A 314 -13.79 1.17 9.35
C ARG A 314 -13.28 -0.04 8.57
N PRO A 315 -12.81 -1.11 9.25
CA PRO A 315 -12.38 -2.32 8.58
C PRO A 315 -13.47 -2.89 7.67
N SER A 316 -13.08 -3.27 6.46
CA SER A 316 -13.90 -4.09 5.58
C SER A 316 -13.91 -5.54 6.03
N ASP A 317 -14.80 -6.34 5.46
CA ASP A 317 -14.83 -7.79 5.71
C ASP A 317 -13.50 -8.46 5.31
N ARG A 318 -12.87 -7.98 4.23
CA ARG A 318 -11.54 -8.46 3.80
C ARG A 318 -10.48 -8.13 4.86
N ASP A 319 -10.48 -6.91 5.39
CA ASP A 319 -9.51 -6.54 6.43
C ASP A 319 -9.70 -7.41 7.67
N ASN A 320 -10.95 -7.69 8.06
CA ASN A 320 -11.24 -8.56 9.20
C ASN A 320 -10.74 -10.00 9.00
N ASP A 321 -10.87 -10.55 7.79
CA ASP A 321 -10.28 -11.85 7.46
C ASP A 321 -8.76 -11.80 7.52
N GLU A 322 -8.14 -10.80 6.90
CA GLU A 322 -6.68 -10.61 6.91
C GLU A 322 -6.16 -10.46 8.36
N PHE A 323 -6.92 -9.80 9.25
CA PHE A 323 -6.61 -9.72 10.67
C PHE A 323 -6.68 -11.08 11.38
N ALA A 324 -7.71 -11.88 11.07
CA ALA A 324 -7.93 -13.18 11.70
C ALA A 324 -6.93 -14.25 11.25
N HIS A 325 -6.39 -14.10 10.03
CA HIS A 325 -5.56 -15.10 9.36
C HIS A 325 -4.12 -14.64 9.13
N ILE A 326 -3.67 -13.56 9.76
CA ILE A 326 -2.31 -13.05 9.58
C ILE A 326 -1.23 -14.10 9.95
N GLU A 327 -1.52 -15.00 10.89
CA GLU A 327 -0.60 -16.06 11.29
C GLU A 327 -0.51 -17.21 10.30
N ASP A 328 -1.50 -17.41 9.43
CA ASP A 328 -1.48 -18.46 8.41
C ASP A 328 -0.27 -18.27 7.47
N TYR A 329 0.19 -17.02 7.26
CA TYR A 329 1.42 -16.72 6.50
C TYR A 329 2.71 -17.19 7.19
N LEU A 330 2.71 -17.31 8.52
CA LEU A 330 3.87 -17.76 9.30
C LEU A 330 4.02 -19.29 9.29
N GLU A 331 2.98 -20.01 8.89
CA GLU A 331 2.96 -21.48 8.89
C GLU A 331 3.65 -22.10 7.67
N VAL A 332 3.93 -21.31 6.64
CA VAL A 332 4.51 -21.76 5.36
C VAL A 332 5.69 -20.87 4.94
N ASP A 333 6.70 -21.43 4.26
CA ASP A 333 7.78 -20.62 3.68
C ASP A 333 7.24 -19.90 2.42
N PRO A 334 7.33 -18.56 2.31
CA PRO A 334 6.90 -17.84 1.12
C PRO A 334 7.55 -18.31 -0.19
N ARG A 335 8.73 -18.93 -0.12
CA ARG A 335 9.50 -19.42 -1.26
C ARG A 335 9.17 -20.87 -1.61
N ALA A 336 8.46 -21.58 -0.74
CA ALA A 336 8.01 -22.94 -1.07
C ALA A 336 7.00 -22.85 -2.22
N THR A 337 7.21 -23.67 -3.24
CA THR A 337 6.23 -23.89 -4.30
C THR A 337 5.25 -24.97 -3.84
N GLU A 338 3.95 -24.78 -4.10
CA GLU A 338 2.94 -25.83 -3.92
C GLU A 338 3.12 -26.93 -4.98
N ASP A 339 2.32 -27.99 -4.89
CA ASP A 339 2.29 -29.11 -5.86
C ASP A 339 1.97 -28.63 -7.30
N MET A 340 1.40 -27.42 -7.43
CA MET A 340 1.17 -26.74 -8.70
C MET A 340 2.44 -25.97 -9.13
N PRO A 341 3.04 -26.30 -10.29
CA PRO A 341 4.20 -25.56 -10.77
C PRO A 341 3.85 -24.08 -10.93
N HIS A 342 4.69 -23.21 -10.36
CA HIS A 342 4.58 -21.75 -10.36
C HIS A 342 3.65 -21.09 -9.33
N GLU A 343 3.10 -21.84 -8.38
CA GLU A 343 2.34 -21.25 -7.27
C GLU A 343 3.14 -21.26 -5.97
N PHE A 344 3.35 -20.08 -5.39
CA PHE A 344 4.01 -19.92 -4.09
C PHE A 344 3.02 -20.20 -2.95
N ALA A 345 3.48 -20.78 -1.83
CA ALA A 345 2.61 -21.16 -0.70
C ALA A 345 1.75 -20.00 -0.14
N TRP A 346 2.23 -18.74 -0.23
CA TRP A 346 1.43 -17.58 0.18
C TRP A 346 0.27 -17.25 -0.77
N SER A 347 0.28 -17.78 -2.00
CA SER A 347 -0.89 -17.75 -2.88
C SER A 347 -2.01 -18.62 -2.32
N GLY A 348 -1.71 -19.78 -1.73
CA GLY A 348 -2.71 -20.62 -1.05
C GLY A 348 -3.39 -19.89 0.10
N VAL A 349 -2.63 -19.21 0.96
CA VAL A 349 -3.19 -18.37 2.05
C VAL A 349 -4.11 -17.29 1.50
N ARG A 350 -3.71 -16.57 0.44
CA ARG A 350 -4.57 -15.55 -0.20
C ARG A 350 -5.81 -16.12 -0.86
N ARG A 351 -5.70 -17.31 -1.47
CA ARG A 351 -6.82 -18.01 -2.11
C ARG A 351 -7.89 -18.31 -1.08
N LYS A 352 -7.50 -18.86 0.08
CA LYS A 352 -8.37 -19.07 1.24
C LYS A 352 -9.09 -17.78 1.67
N LEU A 353 -8.38 -16.65 1.78
CA LEU A 353 -8.99 -15.36 2.12
C LEU A 353 -9.98 -14.88 1.05
N THR A 354 -9.66 -15.11 -0.22
CA THR A 354 -10.55 -14.77 -1.34
C THR A 354 -11.82 -15.63 -1.33
N GLU A 355 -11.69 -16.93 -1.06
CA GLU A 355 -12.81 -17.87 -0.93
C GLU A 355 -13.74 -17.50 0.23
N LEU A 356 -13.19 -17.12 1.38
CA LEU A 356 -13.97 -16.61 2.52
C LEU A 356 -14.79 -15.36 2.14
N ALA A 357 -14.15 -14.40 1.45
CA ALA A 357 -14.81 -13.20 0.97
C ALA A 357 -15.94 -13.49 -0.03
N LEU A 358 -15.70 -14.40 -0.99
CA LEU A 358 -16.70 -14.84 -1.96
C LEU A 358 -17.87 -15.56 -1.27
N GLY A 359 -17.59 -16.44 -0.31
CA GLY A 359 -18.60 -17.16 0.45
C GLY A 359 -19.56 -16.23 1.20
N ARG A 360 -19.03 -15.19 1.86
CA ARG A 360 -19.87 -14.17 2.51
C ARG A 360 -20.67 -13.34 1.52
N GLY A 361 -20.06 -12.95 0.39
CA GLY A 361 -20.73 -12.21 -0.67
C GLY A 361 -21.92 -12.99 -1.23
N LEU A 362 -21.73 -14.28 -1.51
CA LEU A 362 -22.79 -15.17 -1.98
C LEU A 362 -23.88 -15.34 -0.92
N HIS A 363 -23.52 -15.57 0.34
CA HIS A 363 -24.48 -15.70 1.43
C HIS A 363 -25.35 -14.44 1.58
N LYS A 364 -24.74 -13.25 1.55
CA LYS A 364 -25.47 -11.98 1.60
C LYS A 364 -26.41 -11.80 0.41
N ALA A 365 -25.96 -12.12 -0.81
CA ALA A 365 -26.79 -12.03 -2.00
C ALA A 365 -28.01 -12.97 -1.94
N ILE A 366 -27.84 -14.18 -1.38
CA ILE A 366 -28.93 -15.13 -1.15
C ILE A 366 -29.94 -14.55 -0.14
N LEU A 367 -29.47 -14.01 1.00
CA LEU A 367 -30.36 -13.40 2.01
C LEU A 367 -31.13 -12.20 1.43
N ASP A 368 -30.47 -11.34 0.66
CA ASP A 368 -31.09 -10.18 0.02
C ASP A 368 -32.16 -10.61 -1.01
N ALA A 369 -31.90 -11.69 -1.75
CA ALA A 369 -32.87 -12.26 -2.69
C ALA A 369 -34.09 -12.85 -1.96
N LEU A 370 -33.89 -13.61 -0.87
CA LEU A 370 -34.98 -14.16 -0.06
C LEU A 370 -35.86 -13.07 0.55
N ASN A 371 -35.24 -12.00 1.07
CA ASN A 371 -35.97 -10.86 1.63
C ASN A 371 -36.79 -10.12 0.57
N LYS A 372 -36.25 -9.98 -0.66
CA LYS A 372 -37.00 -9.38 -1.79
C LYS A 372 -38.21 -10.22 -2.19
N THR A 373 -38.09 -11.55 -2.25
CA THR A 373 -39.21 -12.44 -2.57
C THR A 373 -40.32 -12.33 -1.52
N GLN A 374 -39.97 -12.33 -0.23
CA GLN A 374 -40.94 -12.14 0.86
C GLN A 374 -41.65 -10.77 0.81
N ALA A 375 -40.94 -9.71 0.40
CA ALA A 375 -41.54 -8.38 0.22
C ALA A 375 -42.53 -8.30 -0.95
N VAL A 376 -42.30 -9.08 -2.02
CA VAL A 376 -43.23 -9.18 -3.16
C VAL A 376 -44.50 -9.94 -2.75
N ASP A 377 -44.36 -11.03 -1.99
CA ASP A 377 -45.51 -11.81 -1.50
C ASP A 377 -46.32 -11.06 -0.43
N ALA A 378 -45.69 -10.13 0.29
CA ALA A 378 -46.35 -9.25 1.26
C ALA A 378 -46.98 -7.99 0.64
N ALA A 379 -46.84 -7.77 -0.68
CA ALA A 379 -47.47 -6.63 -1.34
C ALA A 379 -49.00 -6.77 -1.29
N PRO A 380 -49.74 -5.74 -0.83
CA PRO A 380 -51.19 -5.84 -0.72
C PRO A 380 -51.81 -6.12 -2.11
N PRO A 381 -52.85 -6.99 -2.18
CA PRO A 381 -53.45 -7.38 -3.44
C PRO A 381 -53.90 -6.15 -4.20
N THR A 382 -53.58 -6.12 -5.50
CA THR A 382 -53.85 -4.98 -6.36
C THR A 382 -55.35 -4.66 -6.39
N ALA A 383 -55.72 -3.41 -6.65
CA ALA A 383 -57.13 -3.01 -6.74
C ALA A 383 -57.94 -3.85 -7.76
N ALA A 384 -57.27 -4.47 -8.73
CA ALA A 384 -57.85 -5.40 -9.69
C ALA A 384 -58.26 -6.75 -9.04
N GLU A 385 -57.48 -7.28 -8.09
CA GLU A 385 -57.80 -8.52 -7.37
C GLU A 385 -58.94 -8.33 -6.37
N LYS A 386 -59.06 -7.16 -5.76
CA LYS A 386 -60.19 -6.83 -4.86
C LYS A 386 -61.54 -6.83 -5.59
N ARG A 387 -61.58 -6.64 -6.93
CA ARG A 387 -62.82 -6.65 -7.72
C ARG A 387 -63.33 -8.04 -8.10
N ARG A 388 -62.53 -9.11 -7.92
CA ARG A 388 -62.91 -10.49 -8.25
C ARG A 388 -63.59 -11.28 -7.12
N ARG A 389 -63.80 -10.69 -5.94
CA ARG A 389 -64.53 -11.40 -4.87
C ARG A 389 -66.00 -11.60 -5.26
N PRO A 390 -66.50 -12.84 -5.34
CA PRO A 390 -67.88 -13.10 -5.72
C PRO A 390 -68.82 -12.53 -4.67
N ARG A 391 -69.83 -11.75 -5.11
CA ARG A 391 -70.97 -11.37 -4.27
C ARG A 391 -71.59 -12.66 -3.76
N LYS A 392 -71.50 -12.90 -2.44
CA LYS A 392 -72.30 -13.93 -1.77
C LYS A 392 -73.76 -13.63 -2.06
N THR A 393 -74.41 -14.51 -2.81
CA THR A 393 -75.86 -14.56 -2.93
C THR A 393 -76.40 -15.21 -1.67
N ASP A 394 -77.04 -14.42 -0.82
CA ASP A 394 -77.81 -14.93 0.31
C ASP A 394 -79.07 -15.63 -0.22
N ARG A 395 -79.24 -16.90 0.16
CA ARG A 395 -80.50 -17.64 0.10
C ARG A 395 -80.63 -18.52 1.31
#